data_AF-A0A1M7RNV3-F1
#
_entry.id   AF-A0A1M7RNV3-F1
#
_cell.length_a   1.000
_cell.length_b   1.000
_cell.length_c   1.000
_cell.angle_alpha   90.00
_cell.angle_beta   90.00
_cell.angle_gamma   90.00
#
_symmetry.space_group_name_H-M   'P 1'
#
loop_
_entity.id
_entity.type
_entity.pdbx_description
1 polymer ?
#
loop_
_entity_poly.entity_id
_entity_poly.type
_entity_poly.pdbx_seq_one_letter_code
_entity_poly.pdbx_strand_id
1 'polypeptide(L)'
;MTGDGEDGTEMTTTTSRVPAPAEPEHPSQPRRGWWWRLLHRWHYGYVGLLAAVTCFCLSLTPSLLPRGPGLQGAVSGISAAIGYGLGVLAVWLASKLRSRPMHRPGRTAWRILAVGAAVAVLFFLYRGAGWQREIHEMMGVDAPARPRYLLVLPLALLLAAGLVGLIRLLSRAARGVGRLLGRVIPASTARVLAGLVVILLTLGVLNGVVLDGFFTVTDNSFKAINGETEPDVSPTQDPLRSGGPGSLVSWASLGKQGRSFVAGGPSLEELRRFGGNGAERPIRVYAGLDSAPTSRERAALAVAELQRTGAFDRKVLLVITTTGTGWVDQDGVDPLEYMYNGDSAMVGMQYSYLPSWLSFLVDKERARQAGRDLFNAVYGAWSKLAVGKRPKLLLFGESLGSFGAESAFSGADDIRNRVDGMLLVGPPNRNELWRQFVADRDPGSTEILPSYENGATIRFARDPATDLDRPASAWSTPRVAYLQHASDPIVWWSPRLMLSRPDWLREPRGADVSTDIHWYPFVTFWQVTADMAFSTGVPAGHGHSYGSEPVPAWADIAPPDNWTAQRTAELTDLIATRSD
;
A
#
# COMPACT_ATOMS: atom_id res chain seq x y z
N MET A 1 96.07 82.42 -26.19
CA MET A 1 96.89 81.60 -27.13
C MET A 1 96.73 80.17 -26.66
N THR A 2 95.75 79.47 -27.25
CA THR A 2 95.93 78.46 -28.33
C THR A 2 96.59 77.21 -27.74
N GLY A 3 96.03 76.01 -27.78
CA GLY A 3 94.96 75.43 -28.59
C GLY A 3 95.21 73.91 -28.62
N ASP A 4 94.18 73.15 -28.99
CA ASP A 4 94.15 71.70 -29.26
C ASP A 4 93.97 70.80 -28.02
N GLY A 5 93.00 69.89 -27.94
CA GLY A 5 91.99 69.43 -28.89
C GLY A 5 91.41 68.09 -28.39
N GLU A 6 90.13 67.85 -28.73
CA GLU A 6 89.38 66.57 -28.67
C GLU A 6 89.04 66.01 -27.25
N ASP A 7 87.82 65.59 -26.90
CA ASP A 7 86.65 65.19 -27.70
C ASP A 7 85.38 65.20 -26.80
N GLY A 8 84.19 65.12 -27.41
CA GLY A 8 82.84 65.36 -26.83
C GLY A 8 82.41 64.50 -25.61
N THR A 9 81.22 64.66 -25.01
CA THR A 9 79.91 65.05 -25.56
C THR A 9 78.95 65.44 -24.41
N GLU A 10 77.98 66.29 -24.72
CA GLU A 10 76.94 66.85 -23.85
C GLU A 10 76.09 65.83 -23.09
N MET A 11 75.77 66.15 -21.83
CA MET A 11 74.72 65.50 -21.04
C MET A 11 73.40 66.28 -21.15
N THR A 12 72.40 65.67 -21.79
CA THR A 12 70.98 65.89 -21.43
C THR A 12 70.13 64.66 -21.75
N THR A 13 69.78 63.94 -20.68
CA THR A 13 68.57 63.14 -20.43
C THR A 13 67.62 62.81 -21.60
N THR A 14 67.51 61.51 -21.91
CA THR A 14 66.24 60.85 -22.30
C THR A 14 66.28 59.37 -21.91
N THR A 15 65.37 58.99 -21.00
CA THR A 15 64.70 57.70 -20.78
C THR A 15 65.38 56.38 -21.22
N SER A 16 65.65 55.47 -20.26
CA SER A 16 65.38 54.04 -20.48
C SER A 16 65.22 53.29 -19.15
N ARG A 17 63.99 52.85 -18.89
CA ARG A 17 63.63 51.97 -17.77
C ARG A 17 64.04 50.54 -18.16
N VAL A 18 65.03 49.99 -17.47
CA VAL A 18 65.40 48.57 -17.59
C VAL A 18 64.20 47.70 -17.21
N PRO A 19 63.82 46.67 -18.00
CA PRO A 19 62.64 45.86 -17.74
C PRO A 19 62.86 44.97 -16.52
N ALA A 20 61.85 44.93 -15.64
CA ALA A 20 61.80 44.01 -14.51
C ALA A 20 61.80 42.55 -15.00
N PRO A 21 62.39 41.61 -14.24
CA PRO A 21 62.37 40.19 -14.60
C PRO A 21 60.92 39.70 -14.69
N ALA A 22 60.62 38.97 -15.77
CA ALA A 22 59.30 38.39 -16.01
C ALA A 22 58.86 37.54 -14.81
N GLU A 23 57.67 37.84 -14.27
CA GLU A 23 56.99 36.99 -13.30
C GLU A 23 56.81 35.59 -13.89
N PRO A 24 57.03 34.51 -13.12
CA PRO A 24 56.75 33.16 -13.59
C PRO A 24 55.24 33.05 -13.89
N GLU A 25 54.91 32.69 -15.13
CA GLU A 25 53.54 32.39 -15.53
C GLU A 25 52.93 31.38 -14.56
N HIS A 26 51.94 31.84 -13.78
CA HIS A 26 51.10 30.95 -13.01
C HIS A 26 50.39 29.99 -13.99
N PRO A 27 50.54 28.67 -13.86
CA PRO A 27 49.85 27.73 -14.73
C PRO A 27 48.35 28.01 -14.63
N SER A 28 47.76 28.36 -15.78
CA SER A 28 46.34 28.64 -15.91
C SER A 28 45.54 27.49 -15.26
N GLN A 29 44.82 27.81 -14.18
CA GLN A 29 44.02 26.81 -13.49
C GLN A 29 43.02 26.24 -14.52
N PRO A 30 42.92 24.89 -14.67
CA PRO A 30 42.03 24.30 -15.65
C PRO A 30 40.62 24.85 -15.41
N ARG A 31 40.03 25.45 -16.46
CA ARG A 31 38.70 26.09 -16.39
C ARG A 31 37.70 25.05 -15.89
N ARG A 32 37.35 25.15 -14.60
CA ARG A 32 36.42 24.24 -13.91
C ARG A 32 35.09 24.25 -14.65
N GLY A 33 34.65 23.07 -15.13
CA GLY A 33 33.37 22.88 -15.79
C GLY A 33 32.20 23.38 -14.94
N TRP A 34 31.16 23.91 -15.58
CA TRP A 34 30.01 24.55 -14.95
C TRP A 34 29.27 23.62 -13.96
N TRP A 35 29.22 22.32 -14.25
CA TRP A 35 28.67 21.27 -13.39
C TRP A 35 29.46 21.09 -12.08
N TRP A 36 30.80 21.20 -12.12
CA TRP A 36 31.66 21.18 -10.93
C TRP A 36 31.39 22.39 -10.02
N ARG A 37 31.12 23.57 -10.61
CA ARG A 37 30.74 24.77 -9.85
C ARG A 37 29.36 24.61 -9.23
N LEU A 38 28.41 23.97 -9.93
CA LEU A 38 27.06 23.70 -9.41
C LEU A 38 27.10 22.76 -8.20
N LEU A 39 27.77 21.60 -8.29
CA LEU A 39 27.91 20.64 -7.18
C LEU A 39 28.56 21.27 -5.92
N HIS A 40 29.59 22.10 -6.12
CA HIS A 40 30.31 22.76 -5.03
C HIS A 40 29.54 23.93 -4.42
N ARG A 41 28.80 24.69 -5.24
CA ARG A 41 27.96 25.83 -4.82
C ARG A 41 26.75 25.37 -4.00
N TRP A 42 26.33 24.11 -4.19
CA TRP A 42 25.23 23.48 -3.45
C TRP A 42 25.66 22.59 -2.27
N HIS A 43 26.96 22.55 -1.90
CA HIS A 43 27.50 21.91 -0.69
C HIS A 43 27.04 20.44 -0.47
N TYR A 44 26.96 19.63 -1.52
CA TYR A 44 26.61 18.20 -1.34
C TYR A 44 27.79 17.46 -0.68
N GLY A 45 27.52 16.75 0.44
CA GLY A 45 28.52 15.94 1.12
C GLY A 45 28.82 14.63 0.39
N TYR A 46 30.08 14.22 0.36
CA TYR A 46 30.56 13.01 -0.32
C TYR A 46 29.83 11.75 0.15
N VAL A 47 29.77 11.50 1.47
CA VAL A 47 29.10 10.32 2.05
C VAL A 47 27.59 10.35 1.78
N GLY A 48 26.98 11.54 1.81
CA GLY A 48 25.58 11.71 1.44
C GLY A 48 25.32 11.30 -0.01
N LEU A 49 26.14 11.75 -0.96
CA LEU A 49 25.98 11.37 -2.37
C LEU A 49 26.28 9.89 -2.61
N LEU A 50 27.29 9.32 -1.95
CA LEU A 50 27.56 7.88 -2.00
C LEU A 50 26.33 7.08 -1.54
N ALA A 51 25.78 7.40 -0.37
CA ALA A 51 24.59 6.74 0.16
C ALA A 51 23.34 6.96 -0.72
N ALA A 52 23.19 8.14 -1.32
CA ALA A 52 22.11 8.43 -2.26
C ALA A 52 22.17 7.53 -3.51
N VAL A 53 23.36 7.40 -4.10
CA VAL A 53 23.58 6.52 -5.27
C VAL A 53 23.38 5.06 -4.89
N THR A 54 23.85 4.63 -3.72
CA THR A 54 23.62 3.26 -3.22
C THR A 54 22.12 2.98 -3.07
N CYS A 55 21.38 3.82 -2.35
CA CYS A 55 19.93 3.63 -2.17
C CYS A 55 19.15 3.74 -3.48
N PHE A 56 19.57 4.60 -4.43
CA PHE A 56 19.03 4.62 -5.78
C PHE A 56 19.24 3.27 -6.47
N CYS A 57 20.46 2.73 -6.48
CA CYS A 57 20.75 1.44 -7.10
C CYS A 57 19.97 0.30 -6.45
N LEU A 58 19.91 0.27 -5.11
CA LEU A 58 19.15 -0.74 -4.37
C LEU A 58 17.64 -0.65 -4.67
N SER A 59 17.08 0.53 -4.88
CA SER A 59 15.66 0.66 -5.21
C SER A 59 15.26 0.07 -6.58
N LEU A 60 16.23 -0.11 -7.48
CA LEU A 60 16.05 -0.73 -8.80
C LEU A 60 16.06 -2.26 -8.75
N THR A 61 16.37 -2.86 -7.59
CA THR A 61 16.23 -4.31 -7.36
C THR A 61 14.74 -4.73 -7.42
N PRO A 62 14.43 -6.00 -7.70
CA PRO A 62 13.06 -6.47 -7.80
C PRO A 62 12.28 -6.25 -6.50
N SER A 63 10.96 -6.12 -6.65
CA SER A 63 9.96 -6.03 -5.59
C SER A 63 8.85 -7.04 -5.87
N LEU A 64 7.71 -6.94 -5.18
CA LEU A 64 6.60 -7.89 -5.34
C LEU A 64 5.91 -7.76 -6.70
N LEU A 65 5.62 -6.53 -7.13
CA LEU A 65 4.79 -6.26 -8.30
C LEU A 65 5.53 -5.56 -9.45
N PRO A 66 5.05 -5.73 -10.70
CA PRO A 66 5.55 -5.00 -11.85
C PRO A 66 5.26 -3.50 -11.72
N ARG A 67 6.23 -2.66 -12.07
CA ARG A 67 6.13 -1.20 -11.96
C ARG A 67 6.44 -0.51 -13.27
N GLY A 68 5.59 0.46 -13.59
CA GLY A 68 5.89 1.45 -14.61
C GLY A 68 7.08 2.35 -14.22
N PRO A 69 7.74 2.98 -15.21
CA PRO A 69 8.91 3.84 -14.97
C PRO A 69 8.59 5.07 -14.10
N GLY A 70 7.34 5.54 -14.11
CA GLY A 70 6.91 6.67 -13.28
C GLY A 70 7.01 6.36 -11.80
N LEU A 71 6.36 5.27 -11.37
CA LEU A 71 6.36 4.83 -9.99
C LEU A 71 7.74 4.39 -9.52
N GLN A 72 8.49 3.66 -10.37
CA GLN A 72 9.87 3.30 -10.08
C GLN A 72 10.76 4.56 -9.90
N GLY A 73 10.59 5.58 -10.74
CA GLY A 73 11.26 6.88 -10.59
C GLY A 73 10.97 7.52 -9.24
N ALA A 74 9.72 7.48 -8.78
CA ALA A 74 9.33 8.00 -7.47
C ALA A 74 10.02 7.24 -6.32
N VAL A 75 9.95 5.90 -6.31
CA VAL A 75 10.62 5.05 -5.29
C VAL A 75 12.12 5.31 -5.26
N SER A 76 12.74 5.42 -6.44
CA SER A 76 14.18 5.63 -6.57
C SER A 76 14.60 7.02 -6.09
N GLY A 77 13.79 8.04 -6.37
CA GLY A 77 14.00 9.41 -5.89
C GLY A 77 13.86 9.55 -4.37
N ILE A 78 12.82 8.95 -3.79
CA ILE A 78 12.61 8.91 -2.34
C ILE A 78 13.76 8.17 -1.65
N SER A 79 14.12 6.99 -2.15
CA SER A 79 15.22 6.19 -1.62
C SER A 79 16.57 6.94 -1.69
N ALA A 80 16.86 7.61 -2.80
CA ALA A 80 18.06 8.43 -2.95
C ALA A 80 18.09 9.61 -1.96
N ALA A 81 16.95 10.29 -1.76
CA ALA A 81 16.85 11.39 -0.79
C ALA A 81 17.06 10.93 0.66
N ILE A 82 16.50 9.77 1.02
CA ILE A 82 16.70 9.13 2.34
C ILE A 82 18.15 8.73 2.52
N GLY A 83 18.75 8.04 1.54
CA GLY A 83 20.16 7.68 1.54
C GLY A 83 21.05 8.90 1.72
N TYR A 84 20.76 10.00 1.00
CA TYR A 84 21.45 11.27 1.18
C TYR A 84 21.35 11.80 2.61
N GLY A 85 20.13 11.84 3.17
CA GLY A 85 19.86 12.31 4.53
C GLY A 85 20.61 11.48 5.58
N LEU A 86 20.57 10.16 5.47
CA LEU A 86 21.28 9.23 6.37
C LEU A 86 22.80 9.41 6.27
N GLY A 87 23.35 9.57 5.06
CA GLY A 87 24.78 9.81 4.88
C GLY A 87 25.22 11.15 5.47
N VAL A 88 24.41 12.20 5.35
CA VAL A 88 24.66 13.50 6.01
C VAL A 88 24.58 13.38 7.54
N LEU A 89 23.57 12.65 8.06
CA LEU A 89 23.40 12.40 9.49
C LEU A 89 24.59 11.63 10.07
N ALA A 90 25.07 10.59 9.39
CA ALA A 90 26.22 9.80 9.81
C ALA A 90 27.49 10.65 9.90
N VAL A 91 27.75 11.50 8.90
CA VAL A 91 28.88 12.45 8.92
C VAL A 91 28.74 13.46 10.06
N TRP A 92 27.52 14.00 10.27
CA TRP A 92 27.26 14.92 11.36
C TRP A 92 27.52 14.27 12.73
N LEU A 93 27.02 13.06 12.97
CA LEU A 93 27.23 12.34 14.22
C LEU A 93 28.70 12.00 14.44
N ALA A 94 29.40 11.51 13.40
CA ALA A 94 30.82 11.24 13.45
C ALA A 94 31.64 12.51 13.77
N SER A 95 31.23 13.67 13.26
CA SER A 95 31.87 14.95 13.57
C SER A 95 31.66 15.42 15.03
N LYS A 96 30.61 14.93 15.70
CA LYS A 96 30.35 15.23 17.12
C LYS A 96 31.10 14.31 18.07
N LEU A 97 31.31 13.07 17.67
CA LEU A 97 32.01 12.06 18.48
C LEU A 97 33.53 12.13 18.34
N ARG A 98 34.05 12.70 17.24
CA ARG A 98 35.49 12.82 17.00
C ARG A 98 36.02 14.19 17.43
N SER A 99 37.13 14.18 18.16
CA SER A 99 37.92 15.37 18.52
C SER A 99 38.79 15.88 17.37
N ARG A 100 39.07 15.06 16.35
CA ARG A 100 39.87 15.44 15.18
C ARG A 100 38.98 15.76 13.97
N PRO A 101 39.33 16.80 13.17
CA PRO A 101 38.60 17.14 11.96
C PRO A 101 38.63 15.97 10.97
N MET A 102 37.48 15.68 10.35
CA MET A 102 37.40 14.64 9.33
C MET A 102 38.15 15.07 8.06
N HIS A 103 38.91 14.15 7.47
CA HIS A 103 39.59 14.38 6.21
C HIS A 103 38.58 14.73 5.12
N ARG A 104 38.81 15.84 4.42
CA ARG A 104 37.98 16.23 3.29
C ARG A 104 38.37 15.40 2.07
N PRO A 105 37.40 14.79 1.36
CA PRO A 105 37.71 13.96 0.19
C PRO A 105 38.39 14.80 -0.90
N GLY A 106 39.54 14.32 -1.37
CA GLY A 106 40.30 14.95 -2.44
C GLY A 106 39.64 14.79 -3.82
N ARG A 107 40.21 15.44 -4.84
CA ARG A 107 39.68 15.39 -6.22
C ARG A 107 39.57 13.97 -6.78
N THR A 108 40.53 13.12 -6.45
CA THR A 108 40.54 11.71 -6.87
C THR A 108 39.34 10.95 -6.31
N ALA A 109 39.02 11.12 -5.03
CA ALA A 109 37.86 10.49 -4.42
C ALA A 109 36.54 10.91 -5.10
N TRP A 110 36.41 12.20 -5.45
CA TRP A 110 35.25 12.71 -6.19
C TRP A 110 35.16 12.16 -7.62
N ARG A 111 36.30 12.00 -8.31
CA ARG A 111 36.34 11.36 -9.64
C ARG A 111 35.93 9.88 -9.56
N ILE A 112 36.46 9.16 -8.58
CA ILE A 112 36.10 7.75 -8.31
C ILE A 112 34.61 7.65 -8.04
N LEU A 113 34.05 8.51 -7.18
CA LEU A 113 32.61 8.52 -6.91
C LEU A 113 31.80 8.82 -8.18
N ALA A 114 32.19 9.81 -8.98
CA ALA A 114 31.46 10.17 -10.21
C ALA A 114 31.46 9.03 -11.24
N VAL A 115 32.63 8.43 -11.51
CA VAL A 115 32.76 7.32 -12.46
C VAL A 115 32.07 6.07 -11.91
N GLY A 116 32.31 5.72 -10.64
CA GLY A 116 31.68 4.57 -9.99
C GLY A 116 30.16 4.70 -9.93
N ALA A 117 29.64 5.89 -9.63
CA ALA A 117 28.20 6.15 -9.65
C ALA A 117 27.62 6.02 -11.07
N ALA A 118 28.29 6.55 -12.10
CA ALA A 118 27.83 6.41 -13.48
C ALA A 118 27.75 4.93 -13.90
N VAL A 119 28.80 4.15 -13.61
CA VAL A 119 28.84 2.72 -13.91
C VAL A 119 27.75 1.96 -13.13
N ALA A 120 27.62 2.20 -11.83
CA ALA A 120 26.61 1.55 -11.00
C ALA A 120 25.19 1.88 -11.47
N VAL A 121 24.89 3.16 -11.72
CA VAL A 121 23.57 3.59 -12.21
C VAL A 121 23.23 2.93 -13.54
N LEU A 122 24.15 2.91 -14.51
CA LEU A 122 23.90 2.27 -15.81
C LEU A 122 23.69 0.75 -15.67
N PHE A 123 24.50 0.10 -14.82
CA PHE A 123 24.35 -1.32 -14.53
C PHE A 123 22.99 -1.65 -13.91
N PHE A 124 22.59 -0.92 -12.86
CA PHE A 124 21.32 -1.16 -12.18
C PHE A 124 20.10 -0.72 -13.01
N LEU A 125 20.21 0.26 -13.89
CA LEU A 125 19.14 0.57 -14.85
C LEU A 125 18.96 -0.57 -15.87
N TYR A 126 20.05 -1.16 -16.35
CA TYR A 126 20.01 -2.30 -17.25
C TYR A 126 19.45 -3.55 -16.55
N ARG A 127 19.98 -3.89 -15.37
CA ARG A 127 19.50 -5.03 -14.56
C ARG A 127 18.08 -4.83 -14.06
N GLY A 128 17.74 -3.63 -13.59
CA GLY A 128 16.39 -3.25 -13.17
C GLY A 128 15.36 -3.43 -14.27
N ALA A 129 15.69 -3.04 -15.51
CA ALA A 129 14.83 -3.32 -16.65
C ALA A 129 14.66 -4.84 -16.89
N GLY A 130 15.70 -5.65 -16.68
CA GLY A 130 15.64 -7.11 -16.74
C GLY A 130 14.72 -7.71 -15.67
N TRP A 131 14.95 -7.36 -14.40
CA TRP A 131 14.14 -7.83 -13.27
C TRP A 131 12.67 -7.42 -13.39
N GLN A 132 12.39 -6.21 -13.89
CA GLN A 132 11.02 -5.81 -14.17
C GLN A 132 10.37 -6.71 -15.22
N ARG A 133 11.09 -7.07 -16.29
CA ARG A 133 10.57 -8.01 -17.29
C ARG A 133 10.31 -9.39 -16.70
N GLU A 134 11.22 -9.91 -15.90
CA GLU A 134 11.05 -11.21 -15.22
C GLU A 134 9.78 -11.22 -14.35
N ILE A 135 9.49 -10.12 -13.64
CA ILE A 135 8.25 -9.99 -12.85
C ILE A 135 6.99 -9.97 -13.74
N HIS A 136 7.02 -9.25 -14.87
CA HIS A 136 5.89 -9.26 -15.82
C HIS A 136 5.67 -10.66 -16.40
N GLU A 137 6.76 -11.35 -16.77
CA GLU A 137 6.74 -12.71 -17.31
C GLU A 137 6.21 -13.73 -16.28
N MET A 138 6.59 -13.63 -15.00
CA MET A 138 6.03 -14.47 -13.92
C MET A 138 4.52 -14.30 -13.73
N MET A 139 3.98 -13.12 -14.05
CA MET A 139 2.54 -12.83 -13.94
C MET A 139 1.79 -12.98 -15.27
N GLY A 140 2.45 -13.47 -16.33
CA GLY A 140 1.83 -13.64 -17.64
C GLY A 140 1.45 -12.32 -18.35
N VAL A 141 2.07 -11.20 -17.99
CA VAL A 141 1.80 -9.88 -18.58
C VAL A 141 2.92 -9.47 -19.54
N ASP A 142 2.56 -8.76 -20.61
CA ASP A 142 3.55 -8.21 -21.53
C ASP A 142 4.45 -7.17 -20.86
N ALA A 143 5.75 -7.41 -20.94
CA ALA A 143 6.72 -6.51 -20.34
C ALA A 143 7.00 -5.28 -21.23
N PRO A 144 7.06 -4.06 -20.65
CA PRO A 144 7.32 -2.86 -21.44
C PRO A 144 8.71 -2.87 -22.05
N ALA A 145 8.86 -2.16 -23.19
CA ALA A 145 10.14 -2.03 -23.87
C ALA A 145 11.23 -1.45 -22.95
N ARG A 146 12.40 -2.11 -22.90
CA ARG A 146 13.54 -1.74 -22.04
C ARG A 146 13.92 -0.24 -22.08
N PRO A 147 13.93 0.45 -23.24
CA PRO A 147 14.31 1.86 -23.29
C PRO A 147 13.41 2.76 -22.45
N ARG A 148 12.13 2.39 -22.25
CA ARG A 148 11.18 3.17 -21.43
C ARG A 148 11.63 3.27 -19.97
N TYR A 149 12.42 2.30 -19.49
CA TYR A 149 12.98 2.29 -18.14
C TYR A 149 14.05 3.38 -17.92
N LEU A 150 14.61 3.97 -18.99
CA LEU A 150 15.52 5.11 -18.87
C LEU A 150 14.85 6.35 -18.27
N LEU A 151 13.52 6.47 -18.34
CA LEU A 151 12.74 7.55 -17.73
C LEU A 151 12.84 7.54 -16.18
N VAL A 152 13.20 6.42 -15.57
CA VAL A 152 13.37 6.32 -14.11
C VAL A 152 14.41 7.30 -13.60
N LEU A 153 15.54 7.46 -14.31
CA LEU A 153 16.65 8.30 -13.88
C LEU A 153 16.28 9.79 -13.76
N PRO A 154 15.76 10.47 -14.81
CA PRO A 154 15.40 11.87 -14.70
C PRO A 154 14.29 12.11 -13.66
N LEU A 155 13.29 11.22 -13.58
CA LEU A 155 12.21 11.34 -12.59
C LEU A 155 12.74 11.21 -11.15
N ALA A 156 13.60 10.23 -10.90
CA ALA A 156 14.23 10.04 -9.60
C ALA A 156 15.12 11.22 -9.21
N LEU A 157 15.92 11.74 -10.15
CA LEU A 157 16.77 12.90 -9.90
C LEU A 157 15.94 14.15 -9.57
N LEU A 158 14.87 14.41 -10.32
CA LEU A 158 13.96 15.53 -10.07
C LEU A 158 13.33 15.43 -8.69
N LEU A 159 12.78 14.27 -8.34
CA LEU A 159 12.13 14.06 -7.06
C LEU A 159 13.13 14.13 -5.90
N ALA A 160 14.28 13.47 -6.01
CA ALA A 160 15.32 13.51 -4.99
C ALA A 160 15.83 14.94 -4.75
N ALA A 161 16.08 15.69 -5.83
CA ALA A 161 16.49 17.09 -5.74
C ALA A 161 15.40 17.96 -5.09
N GLY A 162 14.13 17.73 -5.43
CA GLY A 162 12.97 18.39 -4.82
C GLY A 162 12.89 18.14 -3.31
N LEU A 163 12.94 16.88 -2.88
CA LEU A 163 12.87 16.47 -1.47
C LEU A 163 14.06 17.01 -0.66
N VAL A 164 15.29 16.88 -1.17
CA VAL A 164 16.48 17.42 -0.51
C VAL A 164 16.43 18.95 -0.48
N GLY A 165 15.94 19.58 -1.54
CA GLY A 165 15.70 21.03 -1.61
C GLY A 165 14.73 21.52 -0.53
N LEU A 166 13.60 20.81 -0.38
CA LEU A 166 12.58 21.08 0.64
C LEU A 166 13.14 20.94 2.06
N ILE A 167 13.85 19.85 2.36
CA ILE A 167 14.48 19.64 3.68
C ILE A 167 15.49 20.75 3.98
N ARG A 168 16.27 21.17 2.99
CA ARG A 168 17.22 22.28 3.12
C ARG A 168 16.51 23.63 3.33
N LEU A 169 15.36 23.85 2.70
CA LEU A 169 14.53 25.04 2.91
C LEU A 169 14.01 25.09 4.34
N LEU A 170 13.42 23.99 4.83
CA LEU A 170 12.95 23.86 6.22
C LEU A 170 14.11 24.06 7.22
N SER A 171 15.28 23.49 6.94
CA SER A 171 16.49 23.68 7.75
C SER A 171 17.00 25.13 7.75
N ARG A 172 16.75 25.90 6.68
CA ARG A 172 17.06 27.35 6.64
C ARG A 172 16.04 28.15 7.43
N ALA A 173 14.76 27.80 7.32
CA ALA A 173 13.69 28.40 8.12
C ALA A 173 13.95 28.20 9.62
N ALA A 174 14.28 26.98 10.04
CA ALA A 174 14.62 26.67 11.43
C ALA A 174 15.83 27.47 11.93
N ARG A 175 16.87 27.66 11.10
CA ARG A 175 17.99 28.54 11.43
C ARG A 175 17.62 30.03 11.44
N GLY A 176 16.63 30.45 10.67
CA GLY A 176 16.06 31.80 10.72
C GLY A 176 15.35 32.04 12.05
N VAL A 177 14.41 31.16 12.41
CA VAL A 177 13.70 31.18 13.69
C VAL A 177 14.66 31.09 14.86
N GLY A 178 15.67 30.21 14.80
CA GLY A 178 16.68 30.07 15.85
C GLY A 178 17.54 31.31 16.04
N ARG A 179 17.78 32.10 14.98
CA ARG A 179 18.47 33.40 15.09
C ARG A 179 17.60 34.47 15.76
N LEU A 180 16.29 34.42 15.55
CA LEU A 180 15.34 35.33 16.21
C LEU A 180 15.20 34.97 17.69
N LEU A 181 14.98 33.69 18.01
CA LEU A 181 14.90 33.20 19.39
C LEU A 181 16.22 33.37 20.15
N GLY A 182 17.36 33.21 19.46
CA GLY A 182 18.69 33.41 20.02
C GLY A 182 18.99 34.85 20.47
N ARG A 183 18.10 35.81 20.18
CA ARG A 183 18.16 37.16 20.77
C ARG A 183 17.69 37.21 22.23
N VAL A 184 16.91 36.21 22.65
CA VAL A 184 16.25 36.19 23.97
C VAL A 184 16.75 35.03 24.83
N ILE A 185 17.09 33.90 24.22
CA ILE A 185 17.50 32.67 24.93
C ILE A 185 18.84 32.12 24.43
N PRO A 186 19.54 31.28 25.23
CA PRO A 186 20.83 30.70 24.84
C PRO A 186 20.81 29.99 23.48
N ALA A 187 21.88 30.17 22.70
CA ALA A 187 21.94 29.75 21.29
C ALA A 187 21.84 28.23 21.06
N SER A 188 22.13 27.40 22.06
CA SER A 188 21.90 25.95 22.02
C SER A 188 20.41 25.63 22.11
N THR A 189 19.73 26.18 23.12
CA THR A 189 18.28 26.05 23.36
C THR A 189 17.48 26.63 22.20
N ALA A 190 17.86 27.81 21.69
CA ALA A 190 17.21 28.47 20.56
C ALA A 190 17.19 27.61 19.29
N ARG A 191 18.27 26.86 19.02
CA ARG A 191 18.35 25.97 17.85
C ARG A 191 17.46 24.75 17.98
N VAL A 192 17.42 24.13 19.15
CA VAL A 192 16.55 22.98 19.42
C VAL A 192 15.08 23.40 19.34
N LEU A 193 14.71 24.48 20.03
CA LEU A 193 13.34 25.01 19.99
C LEU A 193 12.93 25.46 18.60
N ALA A 194 13.81 26.11 17.83
CA ALA A 194 13.49 26.50 16.46
C ALA A 194 13.32 25.28 15.53
N GLY A 195 14.12 24.23 15.72
CA GLY A 195 13.93 22.97 15.01
C GLY A 195 12.58 22.33 15.36
N LEU A 196 12.27 22.26 16.66
CA LEU A 196 10.99 21.73 17.14
C LEU A 196 9.81 22.55 16.62
N VAL A 197 9.87 23.89 16.66
CA VAL A 197 8.83 24.79 16.13
C VAL A 197 8.64 24.56 14.64
N VAL A 198 9.71 24.48 13.85
CA VAL A 198 9.56 24.20 12.41
C VAL A 198 9.00 22.81 12.16
N ILE A 199 9.39 21.80 12.93
CA ILE A 199 8.81 20.45 12.85
C ILE A 199 7.32 20.50 13.20
N LEU A 200 6.94 21.10 14.33
CA LEU A 200 5.55 21.21 14.78
C LEU A 200 4.71 22.06 13.83
N LEU A 201 5.24 23.13 13.26
CA LEU A 201 4.55 23.92 12.23
C LEU A 201 4.42 23.14 10.94
N THR A 202 5.45 22.38 10.54
CA THR A 202 5.37 21.53 9.34
C THR A 202 4.36 20.42 9.55
N LEU A 203 4.37 19.75 10.71
CA LEU A 203 3.39 18.74 11.10
C LEU A 203 1.99 19.35 11.29
N GLY A 204 1.88 20.54 11.83
CA GLY A 204 0.62 21.26 12.03
C GLY A 204 0.02 21.75 10.72
N VAL A 205 0.84 22.22 9.77
CA VAL A 205 0.41 22.51 8.40
C VAL A 205 0.05 21.21 7.69
N LEU A 206 0.86 20.16 7.82
CA LEU A 206 0.56 18.85 7.24
C LEU A 206 -0.73 18.26 7.80
N ASN A 207 -0.99 18.36 9.10
CA ASN A 207 -2.18 17.79 9.75
C ASN A 207 -3.39 18.72 9.63
N GLY A 208 -3.27 19.99 10.01
CA GLY A 208 -4.40 20.93 10.12
C GLY A 208 -4.77 21.69 8.85
N VAL A 209 -3.87 21.81 7.87
CA VAL A 209 -4.14 22.55 6.61
C VAL A 209 -4.12 21.63 5.41
N VAL A 210 -3.12 20.74 5.33
CA VAL A 210 -2.99 19.80 4.24
C VAL A 210 -3.91 18.61 4.48
N LEU A 211 -3.83 17.88 5.58
CA LEU A 211 -4.68 16.72 5.82
C LEU A 211 -6.12 17.14 6.15
N ASP A 212 -6.38 18.02 7.11
CA ASP A 212 -7.76 18.43 7.45
C ASP A 212 -8.42 19.25 6.31
N GLY A 213 -7.65 20.10 5.62
CA GLY A 213 -8.12 20.83 4.44
C GLY A 213 -8.32 19.92 3.23
N PHE A 214 -7.42 18.97 2.99
CA PHE A 214 -7.63 17.90 2.00
C PHE A 214 -8.84 17.06 2.38
N PHE A 215 -8.99 16.61 3.62
CA PHE A 215 -10.13 15.81 4.04
C PHE A 215 -11.44 16.59 3.96
N THR A 216 -11.50 17.88 4.30
CA THR A 216 -12.74 18.67 4.19
C THR A 216 -13.13 18.94 2.73
N VAL A 217 -12.15 19.23 1.86
CA VAL A 217 -12.40 19.42 0.41
C VAL A 217 -12.70 18.09 -0.28
N THR A 218 -12.03 17.00 0.13
CA THR A 218 -12.17 15.67 -0.49
C THR A 218 -13.35 14.89 0.06
N ASP A 219 -13.79 15.10 1.31
CA ASP A 219 -14.99 14.46 1.87
C ASP A 219 -16.24 14.95 1.13
N ASN A 220 -16.31 16.23 0.77
CA ASN A 220 -17.39 16.74 -0.10
C ASN A 220 -17.33 16.14 -1.51
N SER A 221 -16.14 16.01 -2.10
CA SER A 221 -15.97 15.36 -3.41
C SER A 221 -16.29 13.87 -3.39
N PHE A 222 -15.83 13.13 -2.39
CA PHE A 222 -16.12 11.70 -2.23
C PHE A 222 -17.56 11.46 -1.82
N LYS A 223 -18.16 12.35 -1.03
CA LYS A 223 -19.60 12.34 -0.77
C LYS A 223 -20.41 12.61 -2.03
N ALA A 224 -19.95 13.51 -2.91
CA ALA A 224 -20.56 13.72 -4.22
C ALA A 224 -20.47 12.46 -5.09
N ILE A 225 -19.29 11.83 -5.19
CA ILE A 225 -19.09 10.54 -5.88
C ILE A 225 -19.95 9.44 -5.24
N ASN A 226 -20.11 9.45 -3.92
CA ASN A 226 -20.99 8.51 -3.23
C ASN A 226 -22.47 8.77 -3.54
N GLY A 227 -22.84 9.99 -3.90
CA GLY A 227 -24.19 10.32 -4.36
C GLY A 227 -24.48 9.84 -5.78
N GLU A 228 -23.46 9.58 -6.59
CA GLU A 228 -23.59 9.08 -7.96
C GLU A 228 -24.12 7.64 -8.00
N THR A 229 -24.64 7.26 -9.18
CA THR A 229 -25.03 5.88 -9.50
C THR A 229 -24.25 5.46 -10.73
N GLU A 230 -23.75 4.23 -10.76
CA GLU A 230 -23.13 3.70 -11.97
C GLU A 230 -24.13 3.69 -13.14
N PRO A 231 -23.69 3.91 -14.40
CA PRO A 231 -24.58 4.06 -15.56
C PRO A 231 -25.60 2.92 -15.73
N ASP A 232 -25.19 1.68 -15.43
CA ASP A 232 -26.00 0.48 -15.60
C ASP A 232 -26.73 0.05 -14.30
N VAL A 233 -26.62 0.85 -13.24
CA VAL A 233 -27.26 0.57 -11.95
C VAL A 233 -28.52 1.42 -11.82
N SER A 234 -29.66 0.78 -11.63
CA SER A 234 -30.96 1.45 -11.51
C SER A 234 -31.71 0.99 -10.25
N PRO A 235 -32.66 1.80 -9.73
CA PRO A 235 -33.44 1.41 -8.55
C PRO A 235 -34.15 0.06 -8.75
N THR A 236 -33.85 -0.87 -7.86
CA THR A 236 -34.46 -2.21 -7.88
C THR A 236 -35.96 -2.16 -7.59
N GLN A 237 -36.73 -2.98 -8.32
CA GLN A 237 -38.16 -3.21 -8.05
C GLN A 237 -38.39 -4.46 -7.18
N ASP A 238 -37.32 -5.14 -6.75
CA ASP A 238 -37.41 -6.32 -5.92
C ASP A 238 -37.62 -5.95 -4.44
N PRO A 239 -38.73 -6.36 -3.80
CA PRO A 239 -38.96 -6.09 -2.38
C PRO A 239 -37.95 -6.80 -1.45
N LEU A 240 -37.20 -7.80 -1.94
CA LEU A 240 -36.18 -8.54 -1.18
C LEU A 240 -34.83 -7.81 -1.12
N ARG A 241 -34.71 -6.65 -1.75
CA ARG A 241 -33.48 -5.88 -1.88
C ARG A 241 -33.63 -4.50 -1.25
N SER A 242 -32.62 -4.06 -0.50
CA SER A 242 -32.64 -2.73 0.15
C SER A 242 -32.81 -1.58 -0.86
N GLY A 243 -33.56 -0.54 -0.51
CA GLY A 243 -33.91 0.54 -1.45
C GLY A 243 -35.01 0.19 -2.46
N GLY A 244 -35.50 -1.05 -2.47
CA GLY A 244 -36.68 -1.48 -3.23
C GLY A 244 -38.01 -1.20 -2.52
N PRO A 245 -39.15 -1.63 -3.10
CA PRO A 245 -40.48 -1.40 -2.53
C PRO A 245 -40.62 -1.92 -1.09
N GLY A 246 -41.04 -1.04 -0.18
CA GLY A 246 -41.24 -1.36 1.24
C GLY A 246 -39.97 -1.41 2.08
N SER A 247 -38.80 -1.09 1.52
CA SER A 247 -37.53 -1.03 2.27
C SER A 247 -37.51 0.10 3.30
N LEU A 248 -36.89 -0.15 4.45
CA LEU A 248 -36.64 0.82 5.51
C LEU A 248 -35.51 1.80 5.17
N VAL A 249 -34.72 1.51 4.13
CA VAL A 249 -33.68 2.38 3.60
C VAL A 249 -34.08 2.86 2.21
N SER A 250 -33.85 4.14 1.91
CA SER A 250 -34.11 4.67 0.57
C SER A 250 -32.97 4.31 -0.38
N TRP A 251 -33.28 4.10 -1.66
CA TRP A 251 -32.28 3.92 -2.73
C TRP A 251 -31.21 5.02 -2.71
N ALA A 252 -31.62 6.27 -2.46
CA ALA A 252 -30.71 7.40 -2.37
C ALA A 252 -29.71 7.24 -1.21
N SER A 253 -30.15 6.72 -0.06
CA SER A 253 -29.33 6.60 1.15
C SER A 253 -28.26 5.50 1.11
N LEU A 254 -28.36 4.54 0.17
CA LEU A 254 -27.43 3.41 0.04
C LEU A 254 -26.00 3.85 -0.32
N GLY A 255 -25.86 5.02 -0.94
CA GLY A 255 -24.61 5.45 -1.57
C GLY A 255 -24.25 4.62 -2.81
N LYS A 256 -23.25 5.08 -3.56
CA LYS A 256 -22.82 4.49 -4.82
C LYS A 256 -22.56 2.99 -4.71
N GLN A 257 -21.74 2.59 -3.75
CA GLN A 257 -21.35 1.18 -3.57
C GLN A 257 -22.50 0.30 -3.07
N GLY A 258 -23.35 0.83 -2.18
CA GLY A 258 -24.55 0.12 -1.73
C GLY A 258 -25.54 -0.12 -2.87
N ARG A 259 -25.73 0.87 -3.75
CA ARG A 259 -26.57 0.72 -4.95
C ARG A 259 -26.02 -0.36 -5.89
N SER A 260 -24.71 -0.36 -6.16
CA SER A 260 -24.07 -1.39 -6.98
C SER A 260 -24.20 -2.79 -6.36
N PHE A 261 -23.95 -2.94 -5.06
CA PHE A 261 -24.10 -4.22 -4.35
C PHE A 261 -25.54 -4.75 -4.42
N VAL A 262 -26.53 -3.88 -4.16
CA VAL A 262 -27.93 -4.30 -4.10
C VAL A 262 -28.54 -4.52 -5.48
N ALA A 263 -28.12 -3.78 -6.51
CA ALA A 263 -28.56 -4.02 -7.88
C ALA A 263 -27.84 -5.18 -8.57
N GLY A 264 -26.62 -5.51 -8.13
CA GLY A 264 -25.81 -6.57 -8.71
C GLY A 264 -26.24 -7.99 -8.34
N GLY A 265 -25.31 -8.92 -8.56
CA GLY A 265 -25.49 -10.34 -8.29
C GLY A 265 -26.16 -11.12 -9.42
N PRO A 266 -26.11 -12.46 -9.36
CA PRO A 266 -26.82 -13.32 -10.29
C PRO A 266 -28.32 -13.04 -10.33
N SER A 267 -28.84 -12.98 -11.54
CA SER A 267 -30.25 -13.00 -11.83
C SER A 267 -30.87 -14.36 -11.52
N LEU A 268 -32.18 -14.38 -11.32
CA LEU A 268 -32.92 -15.63 -11.14
C LEU A 268 -32.77 -16.59 -12.33
N GLU A 269 -32.58 -16.07 -13.54
CA GLU A 269 -32.35 -16.89 -14.73
C GLU A 269 -30.96 -17.54 -14.71
N GLU A 270 -29.92 -16.81 -14.32
CA GLU A 270 -28.56 -17.36 -14.18
C GLU A 270 -28.50 -18.42 -13.08
N LEU A 271 -29.17 -18.17 -11.95
CA LEU A 271 -29.30 -19.17 -10.89
C LEU A 271 -30.01 -20.43 -11.40
N ARG A 272 -31.12 -20.30 -12.15
CA ARG A 272 -31.80 -21.47 -12.74
C ARG A 272 -30.93 -22.21 -13.75
N ARG A 273 -30.15 -21.48 -14.55
CA ARG A 273 -29.25 -22.06 -15.55
C ARG A 273 -28.14 -22.87 -14.89
N PHE A 274 -27.61 -22.40 -13.77
CA PHE A 274 -26.54 -23.08 -13.03
C PHE A 274 -27.07 -24.15 -12.06
N GLY A 275 -27.99 -23.79 -11.17
CA GLY A 275 -28.49 -24.58 -10.04
C GLY A 275 -29.82 -25.30 -10.26
N GLY A 276 -30.53 -25.04 -11.37
CA GLY A 276 -31.79 -25.69 -11.73
C GLY A 276 -33.06 -24.96 -11.25
N ASN A 277 -34.23 -25.55 -11.54
CA ASN A 277 -35.54 -24.89 -11.44
C ASN A 277 -35.96 -24.45 -10.02
N GLY A 278 -35.30 -24.93 -8.97
CA GLY A 278 -35.56 -24.56 -7.57
C GLY A 278 -34.95 -23.23 -7.13
N ALA A 279 -34.48 -22.40 -8.07
CA ALA A 279 -33.81 -21.16 -7.71
C ALA A 279 -34.74 -20.15 -7.03
N GLU A 280 -34.23 -19.51 -6.00
CA GLU A 280 -34.90 -18.40 -5.30
C GLU A 280 -34.22 -17.07 -5.61
N ARG A 281 -34.93 -15.96 -5.36
CA ARG A 281 -34.31 -14.63 -5.48
C ARG A 281 -33.45 -14.37 -4.23
N PRO A 282 -32.15 -14.06 -4.38
CA PRO A 282 -31.29 -13.74 -3.25
C PRO A 282 -31.73 -12.47 -2.52
N ILE A 283 -31.51 -12.43 -1.21
CA ILE A 283 -31.76 -11.25 -0.39
C ILE A 283 -30.45 -10.47 -0.22
N ARG A 284 -30.46 -9.19 -0.58
CA ARG A 284 -29.31 -8.28 -0.40
C ARG A 284 -29.72 -7.06 0.41
N VAL A 285 -29.22 -7.00 1.63
CA VAL A 285 -29.47 -5.93 2.59
C VAL A 285 -28.23 -5.04 2.70
N TYR A 286 -28.44 -3.72 2.66
CA TYR A 286 -27.35 -2.77 2.78
C TYR A 286 -27.78 -1.49 3.48
N ALA A 287 -26.93 -0.97 4.36
CA ALA A 287 -27.12 0.34 4.98
C ALA A 287 -25.98 1.30 4.61
N GLY A 288 -26.29 2.37 3.88
CA GLY A 288 -25.33 3.40 3.53
C GLY A 288 -25.11 4.42 4.65
N LEU A 289 -24.13 5.31 4.47
CA LEU A 289 -23.82 6.34 5.47
C LEU A 289 -25.00 7.29 5.75
N ASP A 290 -25.79 7.57 4.71
CA ASP A 290 -26.96 8.46 4.82
C ASP A 290 -28.22 7.72 5.31
N SER A 291 -28.15 6.41 5.55
CA SER A 291 -29.29 5.62 6.05
C SER A 291 -29.53 5.81 7.55
N ALA A 292 -28.48 6.02 8.35
CA ALA A 292 -28.57 6.36 9.78
C ALA A 292 -27.26 7.00 10.27
N PRO A 293 -27.28 7.84 11.33
CA PRO A 293 -26.13 8.66 11.69
C PRO A 293 -24.97 7.87 12.30
N THR A 294 -25.25 6.90 13.17
CA THR A 294 -24.20 6.09 13.81
C THR A 294 -24.04 4.71 13.21
N SER A 295 -22.85 4.12 13.36
CA SER A 295 -22.56 2.73 12.96
C SER A 295 -23.55 1.74 13.59
N ARG A 296 -23.84 1.89 14.89
CA ARG A 296 -24.81 1.05 15.61
C ARG A 296 -26.23 1.19 15.08
N GLU A 297 -26.68 2.40 14.77
CA GLU A 297 -28.03 2.60 14.19
C GLU A 297 -28.12 2.04 12.77
N ARG A 298 -27.05 2.17 11.96
CA ARG A 298 -26.98 1.53 10.63
C ARG A 298 -27.05 0.00 10.75
N ALA A 299 -26.32 -0.58 11.71
CA ALA A 299 -26.38 -2.02 11.97
C ALA A 299 -27.77 -2.47 12.44
N ALA A 300 -28.43 -1.71 13.33
CA ALA A 300 -29.80 -2.00 13.76
C ALA A 300 -30.80 -1.91 12.59
N LEU A 301 -30.64 -0.92 11.71
CA LEU A 301 -31.45 -0.75 10.51
C LEU A 301 -31.25 -1.90 9.52
N ALA A 302 -30.01 -2.36 9.33
CA ALA A 302 -29.70 -3.53 8.53
C ALA A 302 -30.36 -4.81 9.09
N VAL A 303 -30.35 -5.00 10.41
CA VAL A 303 -31.07 -6.12 11.05
C VAL A 303 -32.58 -6.02 10.85
N ALA A 304 -33.16 -4.82 10.92
CA ALA A 304 -34.59 -4.64 10.66
C ALA A 304 -34.95 -4.96 9.19
N GLU A 305 -34.09 -4.58 8.23
CA GLU A 305 -34.24 -4.99 6.82
C GLU A 305 -34.12 -6.51 6.65
N LEU A 306 -33.18 -7.17 7.33
CA LEU A 306 -33.05 -8.64 7.33
C LEU A 306 -34.34 -9.31 7.84
N GLN A 307 -34.94 -8.79 8.90
CA GLN A 307 -36.21 -9.29 9.42
C GLN A 307 -37.35 -9.09 8.42
N ARG A 308 -37.46 -7.90 7.83
CA ARG A 308 -38.49 -7.56 6.84
C ARG A 308 -38.46 -8.49 5.62
N THR A 309 -37.26 -8.82 5.16
CA THR A 309 -37.04 -9.60 3.94
C THR A 309 -37.13 -11.12 4.15
N GLY A 310 -37.28 -11.59 5.39
CA GLY A 310 -37.25 -13.03 5.70
C GLY A 310 -35.84 -13.63 5.59
N ALA A 311 -34.79 -12.82 5.77
CA ALA A 311 -33.41 -13.26 5.61
C ALA A 311 -33.01 -14.38 6.60
N PHE A 312 -33.64 -14.41 7.77
CA PHE A 312 -33.40 -15.44 8.78
C PHE A 312 -34.06 -16.79 8.46
N ASP A 313 -34.90 -16.86 7.41
CA ASP A 313 -35.50 -18.11 6.95
C ASP A 313 -34.68 -18.78 5.81
N ARG A 314 -33.60 -18.14 5.37
CA ARG A 314 -32.70 -18.67 4.32
C ARG A 314 -31.81 -19.80 4.84
N LYS A 315 -31.19 -20.55 3.93
CA LYS A 315 -30.16 -21.53 4.30
C LYS A 315 -28.86 -20.89 4.76
N VAL A 316 -28.47 -19.77 4.16
CA VAL A 316 -27.23 -19.07 4.49
C VAL A 316 -27.47 -17.57 4.68
N LEU A 317 -26.81 -17.01 5.70
CA LEU A 317 -26.76 -15.58 5.98
C LEU A 317 -25.29 -15.15 6.02
N LEU A 318 -24.87 -14.39 5.01
CA LEU A 318 -23.53 -13.82 4.91
C LEU A 318 -23.49 -12.41 5.48
N VAL A 319 -22.70 -12.22 6.54
CA VAL A 319 -22.33 -10.89 7.02
C VAL A 319 -21.08 -10.44 6.26
N ILE A 320 -21.12 -9.22 5.72
CA ILE A 320 -20.04 -8.67 4.91
C ILE A 320 -19.51 -7.43 5.60
N THR A 321 -18.23 -7.44 5.93
CA THR A 321 -17.55 -6.20 6.31
C THR A 321 -16.96 -5.56 5.07
N THR A 322 -17.55 -4.43 4.66
CA THR A 322 -17.20 -3.73 3.41
C THR A 322 -15.81 -3.09 3.45
N THR A 323 -15.28 -2.71 2.29
CA THR A 323 -14.00 -2.01 2.17
C THR A 323 -14.18 -0.52 1.91
N GLY A 324 -13.53 0.34 2.71
CA GLY A 324 -13.44 1.79 2.55
C GLY A 324 -14.80 2.48 2.32
N THR A 325 -15.08 2.80 1.06
CA THR A 325 -16.30 3.45 0.56
C THR A 325 -17.57 2.62 0.73
N GLY A 326 -17.50 1.44 1.34
CA GLY A 326 -18.61 0.49 1.36
C GLY A 326 -18.59 -0.52 0.22
N TRP A 327 -17.47 -0.65 -0.48
CA TRP A 327 -17.34 -1.58 -1.59
C TRP A 327 -17.39 -3.04 -1.12
N VAL A 328 -18.04 -3.88 -1.92
CA VAL A 328 -18.15 -5.32 -1.75
C VAL A 328 -17.71 -5.96 -3.06
N ASP A 329 -16.69 -6.80 -2.98
CA ASP A 329 -16.30 -7.64 -4.11
C ASP A 329 -17.39 -8.66 -4.43
N GLN A 330 -17.89 -8.59 -5.66
CA GLN A 330 -18.92 -9.52 -6.13
C GLN A 330 -18.34 -10.92 -6.31
N ASP A 331 -17.09 -11.03 -6.76
CA ASP A 331 -16.45 -12.34 -7.03
C ASP A 331 -16.21 -13.10 -5.72
N GLY A 332 -16.03 -12.37 -4.63
CA GLY A 332 -15.97 -12.90 -3.27
C GLY A 332 -17.29 -13.36 -2.66
N VAL A 333 -18.45 -12.80 -3.05
CA VAL A 333 -19.75 -13.08 -2.40
C VAL A 333 -20.76 -13.81 -3.28
N ASP A 334 -20.82 -13.51 -4.58
CA ASP A 334 -21.70 -14.17 -5.56
C ASP A 334 -21.59 -15.71 -5.57
N PRO A 335 -20.42 -16.34 -5.32
CA PRO A 335 -20.33 -17.81 -5.29
C PRO A 335 -21.35 -18.45 -4.34
N LEU A 336 -21.62 -17.84 -3.18
CA LEU A 336 -22.59 -18.39 -2.22
C LEU A 336 -24.02 -18.35 -2.76
N GLU A 337 -24.40 -17.34 -3.54
CA GLU A 337 -25.73 -17.30 -4.16
C GLU A 337 -25.89 -18.41 -5.21
N TYR A 338 -24.85 -18.69 -6.01
CA TYR A 338 -24.86 -19.83 -6.95
C TYR A 338 -24.87 -21.18 -6.23
N MET A 339 -24.02 -21.34 -5.21
CA MET A 339 -23.92 -22.58 -4.43
C MET A 339 -25.25 -22.96 -3.79
N TYR A 340 -25.93 -21.99 -3.17
CA TYR A 340 -27.22 -22.21 -2.51
C TYR A 340 -28.43 -21.94 -3.41
N ASN A 341 -28.22 -21.80 -4.73
CA ASN A 341 -29.25 -21.55 -5.74
C ASN A 341 -30.20 -20.40 -5.37
N GLY A 342 -29.65 -19.34 -4.80
CA GLY A 342 -30.35 -18.13 -4.36
C GLY A 342 -31.04 -18.23 -3.00
N ASP A 343 -31.01 -19.39 -2.33
CA ASP A 343 -31.47 -19.54 -0.93
C ASP A 343 -30.43 -18.97 0.04
N SER A 344 -30.24 -17.65 -0.06
CA SER A 344 -29.17 -16.91 0.59
C SER A 344 -29.64 -15.50 0.93
N ALA A 345 -29.08 -14.98 2.02
CA ALA A 345 -29.18 -13.59 2.39
C ALA A 345 -27.79 -13.01 2.66
N MET A 346 -27.58 -11.77 2.25
CA MET A 346 -26.34 -11.04 2.47
C MET A 346 -26.62 -9.70 3.12
N VAL A 347 -25.73 -9.27 4.02
CA VAL A 347 -25.83 -7.99 4.69
C VAL A 347 -24.48 -7.27 4.75
N GLY A 348 -24.47 -6.00 4.33
CA GLY A 348 -23.32 -5.11 4.47
C GLY A 348 -23.71 -3.73 4.97
N MET A 349 -22.73 -2.93 5.37
CA MET A 349 -22.95 -1.51 5.69
C MET A 349 -21.74 -0.65 5.38
N GLN A 350 -21.99 0.60 5.01
CA GLN A 350 -20.98 1.60 4.75
C GLN A 350 -20.48 2.26 6.05
N TYR A 351 -19.19 2.58 6.11
CA TYR A 351 -18.60 3.31 7.24
C TYR A 351 -17.72 4.52 6.87
N SER A 352 -17.36 4.70 5.59
CA SER A 352 -16.57 5.84 5.13
C SER A 352 -16.93 6.26 3.70
N TYR A 353 -16.67 7.52 3.37
CA TYR A 353 -16.64 8.02 1.99
C TYR A 353 -15.24 7.86 1.37
N LEU A 354 -14.22 7.51 2.15
CA LEU A 354 -12.83 7.45 1.68
C LEU A 354 -12.51 6.17 0.89
N PRO A 355 -11.83 6.27 -0.28
CA PRO A 355 -11.28 5.12 -1.00
C PRO A 355 -10.45 4.20 -0.11
N SER A 356 -10.40 2.91 -0.46
CA SER A 356 -9.79 1.83 0.34
C SER A 356 -8.34 2.09 0.75
N TRP A 357 -7.47 2.54 -0.18
CA TRP A 357 -6.07 2.84 0.10
C TRP A 357 -5.88 3.99 1.10
N LEU A 358 -6.79 4.97 1.08
CA LEU A 358 -6.76 6.11 2.00
C LEU A 358 -7.33 5.69 3.36
N SER A 359 -8.43 4.93 3.35
CA SER A 359 -9.02 4.34 4.56
C SER A 359 -8.05 3.43 5.31
N PHE A 360 -7.23 2.67 4.59
CA PHE A 360 -6.15 1.84 5.16
C PHE A 360 -5.17 2.66 6.01
N LEU A 361 -4.91 3.91 5.63
CA LEU A 361 -4.01 4.80 6.35
C LEU A 361 -4.68 5.40 7.59
N VAL A 362 -5.93 5.86 7.48
CA VAL A 362 -6.55 6.79 8.45
C VAL A 362 -7.84 6.32 9.15
N ASP A 363 -8.64 5.42 8.57
CA ASP A 363 -10.02 5.12 9.04
C ASP A 363 -10.16 3.77 9.78
N LYS A 364 -9.06 3.25 10.32
CA LYS A 364 -9.00 1.93 10.99
C LYS A 364 -10.05 1.78 12.07
N GLU A 365 -10.21 2.79 12.91
CA GLU A 365 -11.15 2.73 14.03
C GLU A 365 -12.61 2.67 13.56
N ARG A 366 -12.93 3.32 12.43
CA ARG A 366 -14.27 3.25 11.82
C ARG A 366 -14.56 1.87 11.25
N ALA A 367 -13.61 1.28 10.51
CA ALA A 367 -13.73 -0.09 10.01
C ALA A 367 -13.89 -1.11 11.16
N ARG A 368 -13.09 -0.93 12.23
CA ARG A 368 -13.19 -1.69 13.48
C ARG A 368 -14.61 -1.61 14.07
N GLN A 369 -15.16 -0.41 14.20
CA GLN A 369 -16.47 -0.19 14.81
C GLN A 369 -17.60 -0.75 13.95
N ALA A 370 -17.54 -0.53 12.64
CA ALA A 370 -18.54 -1.02 11.69
C ALA A 370 -18.63 -2.55 11.67
N GLY A 371 -17.50 -3.24 11.56
CA GLY A 371 -17.47 -4.72 11.57
C GLY A 371 -18.03 -5.29 12.87
N ARG A 372 -17.62 -4.76 14.03
CA ARG A 372 -18.20 -5.15 15.34
C ARG A 372 -19.69 -4.88 15.44
N ASP A 373 -20.12 -3.67 15.12
CA ASP A 373 -21.51 -3.26 15.32
C ASP A 373 -22.44 -4.09 14.42
N LEU A 374 -22.08 -4.28 13.15
CA LEU A 374 -22.86 -5.10 12.22
C LEU A 374 -22.93 -6.55 12.68
N PHE A 375 -21.77 -7.18 12.93
CA PHE A 375 -21.74 -8.58 13.33
C PHE A 375 -22.49 -8.83 14.65
N ASN A 376 -22.27 -7.99 15.67
CA ASN A 376 -22.93 -8.15 16.95
C ASN A 376 -24.46 -7.94 16.85
N ALA A 377 -24.92 -7.00 16.02
CA ALA A 377 -26.35 -6.79 15.79
C ALA A 377 -26.99 -8.01 15.11
N VAL A 378 -26.37 -8.52 14.04
CA VAL A 378 -26.85 -9.71 13.32
C VAL A 378 -26.81 -10.95 14.20
N TYR A 379 -25.68 -11.22 14.87
CA TYR A 379 -25.53 -12.34 15.79
C TYR A 379 -26.54 -12.25 16.94
N GLY A 380 -26.82 -11.05 17.46
CA GLY A 380 -27.82 -10.83 18.51
C GLY A 380 -29.26 -11.13 18.08
N ALA A 381 -29.59 -10.99 16.80
CA ALA A 381 -30.87 -11.42 16.24
C ALA A 381 -30.86 -12.93 15.93
N TRP A 382 -29.81 -13.42 15.27
CA TRP A 382 -29.63 -14.81 14.88
C TRP A 382 -29.63 -15.78 16.08
N SER A 383 -28.93 -15.43 17.17
CA SER A 383 -28.81 -16.27 18.37
C SER A 383 -30.13 -16.46 19.12
N LYS A 384 -31.14 -15.62 18.88
CA LYS A 384 -32.49 -15.76 19.46
C LYS A 384 -33.36 -16.77 18.71
N LEU A 385 -32.97 -17.18 17.50
CA LEU A 385 -33.66 -18.22 16.75
C LEU A 385 -33.43 -19.59 17.42
N ALA A 386 -34.42 -20.48 17.27
CA ALA A 386 -34.25 -21.87 17.68
C ALA A 386 -33.10 -22.53 16.88
N VAL A 387 -32.28 -23.37 17.53
CA VAL A 387 -31.05 -23.92 16.96
C VAL A 387 -31.26 -24.57 15.58
N GLY A 388 -32.34 -25.34 15.40
CA GLY A 388 -32.67 -25.99 14.11
C GLY A 388 -33.33 -25.10 13.05
N LYS A 389 -33.52 -23.80 13.32
CA LYS A 389 -34.10 -22.81 12.40
C LYS A 389 -33.10 -21.71 12.02
N ARG A 390 -31.85 -21.84 12.43
CA ARG A 390 -30.82 -20.83 12.15
C ARG A 390 -30.27 -21.03 10.74
N PRO A 391 -30.17 -19.97 9.91
CA PRO A 391 -29.33 -20.02 8.71
C PRO A 391 -27.89 -20.28 9.13
N LYS A 392 -27.06 -20.87 8.27
CA LYS A 392 -25.61 -20.85 8.48
C LYS A 392 -25.15 -19.40 8.52
N LEU A 393 -24.52 -18.98 9.61
CA LEU A 393 -23.99 -17.63 9.79
C LEU A 393 -22.55 -17.58 9.28
N LEU A 394 -22.38 -17.00 8.09
CA LEU A 394 -21.10 -16.87 7.41
C LEU A 394 -20.60 -15.44 7.50
N LEU A 395 -19.28 -15.26 7.43
CA LEU A 395 -18.65 -13.94 7.45
C LEU A 395 -17.64 -13.81 6.32
N PHE A 396 -17.67 -12.67 5.62
CA PHE A 396 -16.74 -12.32 4.55
C PHE A 396 -16.09 -10.97 4.82
N GLY A 397 -14.81 -10.87 4.48
CA GLY A 397 -14.10 -9.60 4.44
C GLY A 397 -12.85 -9.68 3.57
N GLU A 398 -12.70 -8.72 2.68
CA GLU A 398 -11.52 -8.57 1.84
C GLU A 398 -10.74 -7.32 2.24
N SER A 399 -9.41 -7.34 2.22
CA SER A 399 -8.59 -6.15 2.44
C SER A 399 -8.91 -5.48 3.79
N LEU A 400 -9.24 -4.19 3.81
CA LEU A 400 -9.71 -3.50 5.02
C LEU A 400 -11.04 -4.06 5.58
N GLY A 401 -11.85 -4.71 4.75
CA GLY A 401 -13.02 -5.49 5.18
C GLY A 401 -12.63 -6.66 6.08
N SER A 402 -11.54 -7.37 5.77
CA SER A 402 -11.03 -8.46 6.64
C SER A 402 -10.63 -7.96 8.03
N PHE A 403 -9.99 -6.78 8.10
CA PHE A 403 -9.63 -6.12 9.36
C PHE A 403 -10.86 -5.83 10.22
N GLY A 404 -11.91 -5.29 9.61
CA GLY A 404 -13.16 -5.02 10.31
C GLY A 404 -13.88 -6.30 10.74
N ALA A 405 -13.88 -7.33 9.88
CA ALA A 405 -14.50 -8.63 10.16
C ALA A 405 -13.84 -9.33 11.35
N GLU A 406 -12.51 -9.39 11.41
CA GLU A 406 -11.77 -9.95 12.56
C GLU A 406 -12.09 -9.24 13.86
N SER A 407 -12.34 -7.92 13.81
CA SER A 407 -12.51 -7.13 15.02
C SER A 407 -13.77 -7.44 15.83
N ALA A 408 -14.67 -8.26 15.29
CA ALA A 408 -15.82 -8.83 15.97
C ALA A 408 -15.47 -9.99 16.93
N PHE A 409 -14.23 -10.46 16.88
CA PHE A 409 -13.75 -11.61 17.64
C PHE A 409 -12.49 -11.29 18.45
N SER A 410 -12.28 -12.08 19.49
CA SER A 410 -11.12 -11.99 20.38
C SER A 410 -10.04 -13.05 20.11
N GLY A 411 -10.34 -14.08 19.31
CA GLY A 411 -9.42 -15.18 19.00
C GLY A 411 -10.12 -16.34 18.29
N ALA A 412 -9.38 -17.42 18.04
CA ALA A 412 -9.89 -18.61 17.34
C ALA A 412 -11.10 -19.26 18.04
N ASP A 413 -11.10 -19.32 19.37
CA ASP A 413 -12.22 -19.89 20.15
C ASP A 413 -13.52 -19.08 20.01
N ASP A 414 -13.42 -17.75 19.96
CA ASP A 414 -14.57 -16.85 19.81
C ASP A 414 -15.17 -16.99 18.40
N ILE A 415 -14.32 -17.09 17.38
CA ILE A 415 -14.74 -17.41 16.00
C ILE A 415 -15.46 -18.76 16.00
N ARG A 416 -14.85 -19.80 16.60
CA ARG A 416 -15.40 -21.16 16.62
C ARG A 416 -16.81 -21.24 17.23
N ASN A 417 -17.13 -20.38 18.18
CA ASN A 417 -18.40 -20.40 18.91
C ASN A 417 -19.49 -19.50 18.29
N ARG A 418 -19.17 -18.66 17.31
CA ARG A 418 -20.09 -17.59 16.86
C ARG A 418 -20.35 -17.53 15.36
N VAL A 419 -19.64 -18.28 14.54
CA VAL A 419 -19.90 -18.41 13.09
C VAL A 419 -19.90 -19.86 12.67
N ASP A 420 -20.55 -20.15 11.55
CA ASP A 420 -20.51 -21.46 10.89
C ASP A 420 -19.39 -21.55 9.84
N GLY A 421 -18.86 -20.40 9.40
CA GLY A 421 -17.72 -20.31 8.49
C GLY A 421 -17.28 -18.87 8.23
N MET A 422 -16.03 -18.68 7.81
CA MET A 422 -15.48 -17.35 7.57
C MET A 422 -14.44 -17.39 6.45
N LEU A 423 -14.54 -16.44 5.51
CA LEU A 423 -13.56 -16.25 4.45
C LEU A 423 -12.97 -14.84 4.54
N LEU A 424 -11.64 -14.77 4.64
CA LEU A 424 -10.88 -13.53 4.68
C LEU A 424 -9.89 -13.48 3.54
N VAL A 425 -9.94 -12.42 2.75
CA VAL A 425 -9.17 -12.31 1.50
C VAL A 425 -8.21 -11.13 1.59
N GLY A 426 -6.93 -11.35 1.28
CA GLY A 426 -5.88 -10.34 1.33
C GLY A 426 -5.80 -9.59 2.66
N PRO A 427 -5.69 -10.29 3.81
CA PRO A 427 -5.66 -9.66 5.13
C PRO A 427 -4.45 -8.71 5.25
N PRO A 428 -4.64 -7.41 5.48
CA PRO A 428 -3.52 -6.51 5.65
C PRO A 428 -2.68 -6.89 6.87
N ASN A 429 -1.36 -6.63 6.85
CA ASN A 429 -0.44 -6.92 7.98
C ASN A 429 -0.90 -6.34 9.34
N ARG A 430 -1.86 -5.41 9.35
CA ARG A 430 -2.38 -4.78 10.57
C ARG A 430 -3.50 -5.58 11.24
N ASN A 431 -4.07 -6.58 10.59
CA ASN A 431 -5.01 -7.52 11.19
C ASN A 431 -4.40 -8.12 12.45
N GLU A 432 -5.13 -8.04 13.56
CA GLU A 432 -4.62 -8.44 14.87
C GLU A 432 -4.64 -9.96 15.00
N LEU A 433 -5.74 -10.60 14.61
CA LEU A 433 -5.87 -12.06 14.71
C LEU A 433 -5.01 -12.75 13.67
N TRP A 434 -5.01 -12.28 12.41
CA TRP A 434 -4.09 -12.80 11.39
C TRP A 434 -2.62 -12.77 11.87
N ARG A 435 -2.15 -11.66 12.44
CA ARG A 435 -0.78 -11.56 12.96
C ARG A 435 -0.51 -12.53 14.11
N GLN A 436 -1.49 -12.76 14.98
CA GLN A 436 -1.37 -13.74 16.07
C GLN A 436 -1.23 -15.13 15.48
N PHE A 437 -2.11 -15.54 14.57
CA PHE A 437 -2.07 -16.87 13.94
C PHE A 437 -0.78 -17.11 13.15
N VAL A 438 -0.26 -16.09 12.45
CA VAL A 438 1.02 -16.16 11.73
C VAL A 438 2.21 -16.23 12.69
N ALA A 439 2.18 -15.47 13.79
CA ALA A 439 3.25 -15.47 14.79
C ALA A 439 3.30 -16.80 15.55
N ASP A 440 2.13 -17.38 15.85
CA ASP A 440 1.94 -18.62 16.59
C ASP A 440 1.79 -19.85 15.66
N ARG A 441 2.21 -19.72 14.39
CA ARG A 441 2.15 -20.79 13.38
C ARG A 441 2.95 -22.03 13.81
N ASP A 442 2.49 -23.19 13.38
CA ASP A 442 3.11 -24.48 13.64
C ASP A 442 4.55 -24.51 13.10
N PRO A 443 5.50 -25.11 13.84
CA PRO A 443 6.89 -25.22 13.40
C PRO A 443 7.02 -25.88 12.01
N GLY A 444 7.82 -25.25 11.14
CA GLY A 444 8.05 -25.74 9.78
C GLY A 444 7.11 -25.16 8.72
N SER A 445 6.07 -24.43 9.12
CA SER A 445 5.26 -23.62 8.20
C SER A 445 5.89 -22.24 7.94
N THR A 446 5.56 -21.62 6.80
CA THR A 446 6.12 -20.32 6.38
C THR A 446 5.16 -19.18 6.67
N GLU A 447 5.67 -17.94 6.74
CA GLU A 447 4.85 -16.72 6.88
C GLU A 447 3.88 -16.57 5.69
N ILE A 448 4.29 -16.98 4.49
CA ILE A 448 3.45 -16.91 3.28
C ILE A 448 2.37 -17.98 3.22
N LEU A 449 2.54 -19.11 3.91
CA LEU A 449 1.57 -20.20 3.99
C LEU A 449 1.65 -20.87 5.38
N PRO A 450 1.13 -20.20 6.41
CA PRO A 450 1.23 -20.68 7.79
C PRO A 450 0.23 -21.82 8.03
N SER A 451 0.61 -22.77 8.89
CA SER A 451 -0.31 -23.72 9.52
C SER A 451 -0.53 -23.27 10.95
N TYR A 452 -1.77 -23.25 11.43
CA TYR A 452 -2.08 -22.89 12.81
C TYR A 452 -2.90 -24.00 13.45
N GLU A 453 -2.42 -24.54 14.58
CA GLU A 453 -3.07 -25.64 15.32
C GLU A 453 -3.41 -26.83 14.41
N ASN A 454 -2.47 -27.23 13.55
CA ASN A 454 -2.65 -28.26 12.52
C ASN A 454 -3.87 -28.01 11.62
N GLY A 455 -4.19 -26.75 11.31
CA GLY A 455 -5.29 -26.40 10.41
C GLY A 455 -6.67 -26.90 10.86
N ALA A 456 -6.86 -27.07 12.18
CA ALA A 456 -8.08 -27.66 12.73
C ALA A 456 -9.33 -26.79 12.50
N THR A 457 -9.20 -25.46 12.64
CA THR A 457 -10.26 -24.47 12.41
C THR A 457 -9.86 -23.46 11.33
N ILE A 458 -8.62 -22.99 11.37
CA ILE A 458 -8.11 -21.91 10.52
C ILE A 458 -7.13 -22.49 9.51
N ARG A 459 -7.33 -22.21 8.22
CA ARG A 459 -6.41 -22.57 7.13
C ARG A 459 -6.06 -21.35 6.30
N PHE A 460 -4.88 -21.40 5.69
CA PHE A 460 -4.37 -20.36 4.81
C PHE A 460 -4.12 -20.95 3.43
N ALA A 461 -4.38 -20.18 2.39
CA ALA A 461 -4.14 -20.60 1.02
C ALA A 461 -3.57 -19.45 0.18
N ARG A 462 -2.63 -19.80 -0.70
CA ARG A 462 -2.22 -18.95 -1.84
C ARG A 462 -2.95 -19.40 -3.09
N ASP A 463 -3.20 -20.70 -3.20
CA ASP A 463 -4.10 -21.30 -4.18
C ASP A 463 -5.11 -22.17 -3.42
N PRO A 464 -6.36 -21.72 -3.24
CA PRO A 464 -7.35 -22.44 -2.45
C PRO A 464 -7.70 -23.82 -3.01
N ALA A 465 -7.51 -24.07 -4.31
CA ALA A 465 -7.79 -25.38 -4.89
C ALA A 465 -6.79 -26.47 -4.45
N THR A 466 -5.63 -26.08 -3.91
CA THR A 466 -4.58 -27.04 -3.53
C THR A 466 -4.07 -26.88 -2.09
N ASP A 467 -4.12 -25.68 -1.53
CA ASP A 467 -3.56 -25.39 -0.22
C ASP A 467 -4.56 -25.66 0.92
N LEU A 468 -5.87 -25.54 0.71
CA LEU A 468 -6.88 -25.74 1.76
C LEU A 468 -7.03 -27.20 2.20
N ASP A 469 -6.61 -28.16 1.40
CA ASP A 469 -6.51 -29.58 1.78
C ASP A 469 -5.32 -29.87 2.72
N ARG A 470 -4.48 -28.86 2.98
CA ARG A 470 -3.31 -28.98 3.84
C ARG A 470 -3.50 -28.20 5.14
N PRO A 471 -3.01 -28.72 6.28
CA PRO A 471 -2.46 -30.07 6.47
C PRO A 471 -3.53 -31.18 6.32
N ALA A 472 -3.07 -32.44 6.16
CA ALA A 472 -3.93 -33.62 5.95
C ALA A 472 -4.82 -33.99 7.16
N SER A 473 -4.72 -33.25 8.27
CA SER A 473 -5.62 -33.34 9.40
C SER A 473 -7.06 -32.97 8.98
N ALA A 474 -8.04 -33.38 9.78
CA ALA A 474 -9.42 -33.02 9.54
C ALA A 474 -9.65 -31.51 9.77
N TRP A 475 -10.36 -30.87 8.83
CA TRP A 475 -10.81 -29.49 8.99
C TRP A 475 -12.20 -29.46 9.66
N SER A 476 -12.20 -29.19 10.96
CA SER A 476 -13.40 -29.15 11.80
C SER A 476 -14.27 -27.93 11.48
N THR A 477 -15.58 -28.08 11.65
CA THR A 477 -16.53 -26.97 11.53
C THR A 477 -16.61 -26.18 12.84
N PRO A 478 -16.66 -24.83 12.80
CA PRO A 478 -16.66 -23.99 11.61
C PRO A 478 -15.30 -23.90 10.92
N ARG A 479 -15.34 -23.70 9.59
CA ARG A 479 -14.16 -23.59 8.74
C ARG A 479 -13.82 -22.13 8.47
N VAL A 480 -12.58 -21.74 8.71
CA VAL A 480 -12.07 -20.37 8.51
C VAL A 480 -10.92 -20.40 7.53
N ALA A 481 -11.03 -19.68 6.41
CA ALA A 481 -9.95 -19.59 5.42
C ALA A 481 -9.42 -18.15 5.29
N TYR A 482 -8.10 -18.04 5.18
CA TYR A 482 -7.40 -16.84 4.76
C TYR A 482 -6.81 -17.06 3.37
N LEU A 483 -7.22 -16.27 2.38
CA LEU A 483 -6.58 -16.22 1.07
C LEU A 483 -5.53 -15.10 1.07
N GLN A 484 -4.29 -15.42 0.70
CA GLN A 484 -3.19 -14.47 0.66
C GLN A 484 -2.17 -14.84 -0.41
N HIS A 485 -1.94 -13.98 -1.41
CA HIS A 485 -0.85 -14.22 -2.36
C HIS A 485 0.52 -13.84 -1.76
N ALA A 486 1.58 -14.55 -2.17
CA ALA A 486 2.92 -14.16 -1.76
C ALA A 486 3.37 -12.84 -2.43
N SER A 487 2.80 -12.49 -3.58
CA SER A 487 3.01 -11.19 -4.23
C SER A 487 2.13 -10.06 -3.70
N ASP A 488 1.21 -10.30 -2.76
CA ASP A 488 0.27 -9.27 -2.27
C ASP A 488 0.94 -8.21 -1.38
N PRO A 489 1.18 -6.98 -1.88
CA PRO A 489 1.81 -5.94 -1.06
C PRO A 489 0.92 -5.48 0.10
N ILE A 490 -0.40 -5.67 0.05
CA ILE A 490 -1.31 -5.30 1.15
C ILE A 490 -1.08 -6.20 2.37
N VAL A 491 -0.88 -7.50 2.14
CA VAL A 491 -0.60 -8.49 3.18
C VAL A 491 0.77 -8.26 3.81
N TRP A 492 1.79 -7.95 2.99
CA TRP A 492 3.19 -7.90 3.44
C TRP A 492 3.67 -6.51 3.89
N TRP A 493 2.95 -5.44 3.53
CA TRP A 493 3.37 -4.09 3.88
C TRP A 493 3.28 -3.83 5.39
N SER A 494 4.40 -3.39 5.97
CA SER A 494 4.48 -3.02 7.38
C SER A 494 5.51 -1.91 7.60
N PRO A 495 5.28 -0.95 8.51
CA PRO A 495 6.30 0.01 8.93
C PRO A 495 7.58 -0.68 9.44
N ARG A 496 7.47 -1.92 9.94
CA ARG A 496 8.61 -2.74 10.37
C ARG A 496 9.61 -2.99 9.24
N LEU A 497 9.19 -2.99 7.98
CA LEU A 497 10.06 -3.16 6.80
C LEU A 497 11.17 -2.11 6.73
N MET A 498 11.00 -0.94 7.36
CA MET A 498 12.04 0.09 7.37
C MET A 498 13.31 -0.38 8.09
N LEU A 499 13.15 -1.19 9.15
CA LEU A 499 14.23 -1.51 10.10
C LEU A 499 14.38 -3.01 10.39
N SER A 500 13.45 -3.84 9.94
CA SER A 500 13.44 -5.28 10.21
C SER A 500 13.15 -6.07 8.94
N ARG A 501 13.96 -7.11 8.70
CA ARG A 501 13.71 -8.12 7.68
C ARG A 501 12.59 -9.06 8.17
N PRO A 502 11.46 -9.17 7.45
CA PRO A 502 10.36 -10.09 7.80
C PRO A 502 10.69 -11.54 7.43
N ASP A 503 9.89 -12.49 7.91
CA ASP A 503 10.15 -13.92 7.70
C ASP A 503 9.83 -14.34 6.26
N TRP A 504 8.84 -13.72 5.60
CA TRP A 504 8.53 -13.91 4.18
C TRP A 504 9.67 -13.45 3.26
N LEU A 505 10.64 -12.67 3.77
CA LEU A 505 11.92 -12.36 3.12
C LEU A 505 13.11 -13.21 3.60
N ARG A 506 12.95 -14.08 4.61
CA ARG A 506 13.98 -15.01 5.11
C ARG A 506 13.74 -16.45 4.64
N GLU A 507 12.48 -16.84 4.53
CA GLU A 507 12.00 -18.17 4.16
C GLU A 507 11.96 -18.35 2.63
N PRO A 508 11.56 -19.50 2.07
CA PRO A 508 11.34 -19.64 0.63
C PRO A 508 10.28 -18.68 0.08
N ARG A 509 10.44 -18.21 -1.15
CA ARG A 509 9.48 -17.31 -1.83
C ARG A 509 8.29 -18.10 -2.40
N GLY A 510 7.15 -17.44 -2.56
CA GLY A 510 6.05 -17.97 -3.37
C GLY A 510 6.42 -18.01 -4.85
N ALA A 511 5.68 -18.79 -5.64
CA ALA A 511 5.94 -18.98 -7.07
C ALA A 511 5.81 -17.69 -7.90
N ASP A 512 5.03 -16.74 -7.40
CA ASP A 512 4.73 -15.43 -7.97
C ASP A 512 5.66 -14.31 -7.46
N VAL A 513 6.74 -14.65 -6.73
CA VAL A 513 7.71 -13.69 -6.18
C VAL A 513 9.13 -14.04 -6.60
N SER A 514 9.83 -13.05 -7.17
CA SER A 514 11.23 -13.22 -7.59
C SER A 514 12.13 -13.68 -6.44
N THR A 515 12.98 -14.68 -6.68
CA THR A 515 14.01 -15.11 -5.72
C THR A 515 15.10 -14.07 -5.50
N ASP A 516 15.22 -13.09 -6.40
CA ASP A 516 16.20 -11.99 -6.33
C ASP A 516 15.73 -10.86 -5.40
N ILE A 517 14.51 -10.92 -4.84
CA ILE A 517 14.06 -9.94 -3.86
C ILE A 517 14.86 -10.07 -2.56
N HIS A 518 15.40 -8.95 -2.10
CA HIS A 518 16.19 -8.86 -0.88
C HIS A 518 15.71 -7.71 -0.02
N TRP A 519 15.90 -7.86 1.30
CA TRP A 519 15.57 -6.79 2.23
C TRP A 519 16.71 -5.78 2.32
N TYR A 520 16.36 -4.52 2.10
CA TYR A 520 17.23 -3.36 2.21
C TYR A 520 16.57 -2.34 3.15
N PRO A 521 17.24 -1.96 4.27
CA PRO A 521 16.69 -0.99 5.22
C PRO A 521 16.20 0.29 4.55
N PHE A 522 15.02 0.76 4.94
CA PHE A 522 14.26 1.88 4.36
C PHE A 522 13.83 1.71 2.90
N VAL A 523 14.65 1.09 2.04
CA VAL A 523 14.39 0.93 0.60
C VAL A 523 13.24 -0.05 0.36
N THR A 524 13.27 -1.22 0.97
CA THR A 524 12.21 -2.24 0.78
C THR A 524 10.85 -1.73 1.24
N PHE A 525 10.79 -0.94 2.31
CA PHE A 525 9.55 -0.29 2.74
C PHE A 525 8.94 0.55 1.61
N TRP A 526 9.73 1.39 0.94
CA TRP A 526 9.24 2.24 -0.15
C TRP A 526 8.96 1.45 -1.43
N GLN A 527 9.70 0.39 -1.70
CA GLN A 527 9.41 -0.53 -2.80
C GLN A 527 8.03 -1.17 -2.60
N VAL A 528 7.77 -1.80 -1.46
CA VAL A 528 6.46 -2.42 -1.17
C VAL A 528 5.34 -1.37 -1.06
N THR A 529 5.63 -0.18 -0.52
CA THR A 529 4.64 0.94 -0.49
C THR A 529 4.18 1.32 -1.89
N ALA A 530 5.10 1.34 -2.85
CA ALA A 530 4.76 1.64 -4.24
C ALA A 530 3.95 0.51 -4.88
N ASP A 531 4.31 -0.75 -4.57
CA ASP A 531 3.58 -1.92 -5.07
C ASP A 531 2.10 -1.89 -4.62
N MET A 532 1.80 -1.38 -3.42
CA MET A 532 0.40 -1.21 -2.96
C MET A 532 -0.47 -0.39 -3.92
N ALA A 533 0.09 0.61 -4.61
CA ALA A 533 -0.65 1.50 -5.49
C ALA A 533 -1.20 0.81 -6.75
N PHE A 534 -0.61 -0.31 -7.15
CA PHE A 534 -1.04 -1.15 -8.28
C PHE A 534 -1.36 -2.57 -7.83
N SER A 535 -1.72 -2.74 -6.55
CA SER A 535 -1.96 -4.05 -5.96
C SER A 535 -3.05 -4.85 -6.66
N THR A 536 -4.09 -4.18 -7.17
CA THR A 536 -5.19 -4.80 -7.95
C THR A 536 -4.99 -4.68 -9.46
N GLY A 537 -3.93 -4.03 -9.93
CA GLY A 537 -3.67 -3.78 -11.36
C GLY A 537 -2.91 -4.91 -12.06
N VAL A 538 -3.05 -6.14 -11.55
CA VAL A 538 -2.38 -7.36 -12.02
C VAL A 538 -3.42 -8.45 -12.27
N PRO A 539 -3.11 -9.45 -13.12
CA PRO A 539 -4.02 -10.57 -13.36
C PRO A 539 -4.43 -11.29 -12.08
N ALA A 540 -5.59 -11.95 -12.11
CA ALA A 540 -6.06 -12.79 -11.01
C ALA A 540 -5.01 -13.87 -10.64
N GLY A 541 -4.89 -14.18 -9.35
CA GLY A 541 -3.86 -15.06 -8.79
C GLY A 541 -2.55 -14.36 -8.43
N HIS A 542 -2.50 -13.03 -8.58
CA HIS A 542 -1.34 -12.20 -8.24
C HIS A 542 -1.74 -10.95 -7.48
N GLY A 543 -0.80 -10.38 -6.73
CA GLY A 543 -1.00 -9.17 -5.97
C GLY A 543 -2.23 -9.26 -5.06
N HIS A 544 -3.07 -8.23 -5.10
CA HIS A 544 -4.33 -8.17 -4.39
C HIS A 544 -5.53 -8.46 -5.31
N SER A 545 -5.32 -9.28 -6.34
CA SER A 545 -6.33 -9.67 -7.33
C SER A 545 -6.64 -11.16 -7.19
N TYR A 546 -7.71 -11.49 -6.46
CA TYR A 546 -8.09 -12.88 -6.12
C TYR A 546 -9.10 -13.49 -7.10
N GLY A 547 -9.84 -12.68 -7.87
CA GLY A 547 -10.77 -13.15 -8.90
C GLY A 547 -11.71 -14.24 -8.39
N SER A 548 -11.73 -15.40 -9.06
CA SER A 548 -12.61 -16.52 -8.73
C SER A 548 -12.09 -17.47 -7.62
N GLU A 549 -10.93 -17.20 -7.02
CA GLU A 549 -10.38 -18.00 -5.92
C GLU A 549 -11.27 -18.15 -4.67
N PRO A 550 -12.16 -17.19 -4.34
CA PRO A 550 -13.17 -17.38 -3.30
C PRO A 550 -14.10 -18.57 -3.54
N VAL A 551 -14.30 -19.01 -4.80
CA VAL A 551 -15.21 -20.12 -5.14
C VAL A 551 -14.80 -21.44 -4.47
N PRO A 552 -13.58 -22.00 -4.72
CA PRO A 552 -13.14 -23.21 -4.04
C PRO A 552 -13.06 -23.03 -2.52
N ALA A 553 -12.69 -21.84 -2.03
CA ALA A 553 -12.67 -21.58 -0.59
C ALA A 553 -14.06 -21.69 0.04
N TRP A 554 -15.10 -21.13 -0.59
CA TRP A 554 -16.47 -21.30 -0.12
C TRP A 554 -16.97 -22.74 -0.23
N ALA A 555 -16.61 -23.43 -1.31
CA ALA A 555 -16.94 -24.85 -1.50
C ALA A 555 -16.41 -25.72 -0.36
N ASP A 556 -15.24 -25.39 0.20
CA ASP A 556 -14.75 -26.06 1.40
C ASP A 556 -15.37 -25.53 2.68
N ILE A 557 -15.56 -24.22 2.83
CA ILE A 557 -16.07 -23.64 4.08
C ILE A 557 -17.51 -24.06 4.36
N ALA A 558 -18.38 -23.94 3.38
CA ALA A 558 -19.82 -24.11 3.54
C ALA A 558 -20.46 -24.78 2.31
N PRO A 559 -20.08 -26.03 1.98
CA PRO A 559 -20.71 -26.76 0.88
C PRO A 559 -22.21 -26.97 1.16
N PRO A 560 -23.08 -26.75 0.16
CA PRO A 560 -24.43 -27.31 0.13
C PRO A 560 -24.41 -28.84 0.12
N ASP A 561 -25.55 -29.44 0.46
CA ASP A 561 -25.70 -30.90 0.38
C ASP A 561 -25.48 -31.37 -1.08
N ASN A 562 -24.67 -32.42 -1.24
CA ASN A 562 -24.28 -32.98 -2.54
C ASN A 562 -23.47 -32.04 -3.45
N TRP A 563 -22.82 -31.01 -2.91
CA TRP A 563 -21.87 -30.19 -3.67
C TRP A 563 -20.63 -31.00 -4.07
N THR A 564 -20.15 -30.83 -5.32
CA THR A 564 -19.05 -31.63 -5.87
C THR A 564 -17.89 -30.75 -6.35
N ALA A 565 -16.71 -31.36 -6.47
CA ALA A 565 -15.54 -30.69 -7.05
C ALA A 565 -15.80 -30.23 -8.50
N GLN A 566 -16.56 -30.99 -9.29
CA GLN A 566 -16.95 -30.58 -10.64
C GLN A 566 -17.78 -29.28 -10.63
N ARG A 567 -18.76 -29.17 -9.72
CA ARG A 567 -19.58 -27.96 -9.58
C ARG A 567 -18.78 -26.75 -9.12
N THR A 568 -17.76 -26.99 -8.31
CA THR A 568 -16.79 -25.97 -7.92
C THR A 568 -16.03 -25.45 -9.14
N ALA A 569 -15.48 -26.35 -9.97
CA ALA A 569 -14.79 -25.96 -11.20
C ALA A 569 -15.69 -25.20 -12.20
N GLU A 570 -16.91 -25.69 -12.43
CA GLU A 570 -17.91 -25.01 -13.28
C GLU A 570 -18.22 -23.58 -12.78
N LEU A 571 -18.33 -23.40 -11.46
CA LEU A 571 -18.58 -22.09 -10.86
C LEU A 571 -17.34 -21.19 -10.91
N THR A 572 -16.14 -21.74 -10.71
CA THR A 572 -14.88 -20.99 -10.82
C THR A 572 -14.72 -20.39 -12.21
N ASP A 573 -15.00 -21.16 -13.26
CA ASP A 573 -14.97 -20.69 -14.65
C ASP A 573 -16.05 -19.64 -14.92
N LEU A 574 -17.25 -19.83 -14.37
CA LEU A 574 -18.36 -18.89 -14.51
C LEU A 574 -18.06 -17.52 -13.87
N ILE A 575 -17.45 -17.51 -12.68
CA ILE A 575 -17.06 -16.27 -12.01
C ILE A 575 -15.90 -15.61 -12.76
N ALA A 576 -14.86 -16.37 -13.13
CA ALA A 576 -13.72 -15.83 -13.86
C ALA A 576 -14.11 -15.13 -15.17
N THR A 577 -15.07 -15.69 -15.92
CA THR A 577 -15.56 -15.10 -17.17
C THR A 577 -16.44 -13.87 -17.00
N ARG A 578 -16.96 -13.60 -15.79
CA ARG A 578 -17.66 -12.34 -15.48
C ARG A 578 -16.72 -11.22 -15.06
N SER A 579 -15.53 -11.58 -14.58
CA SER A 579 -14.49 -10.65 -14.10
C SER A 579 -13.62 -10.08 -15.23
N ASP A 580 -13.56 -10.77 -16.38
CA ASP A 580 -12.93 -10.33 -17.63
C ASP A 580 -13.83 -9.38 -18.44
#